data_AF-A0A090S953-F1
#
_entry.id   AF-A0A090S953-F1
#
_cell.length_a   1.000
_cell.length_b   1.000
_cell.length_c   1.000
_cell.angle_alpha   90.00
_cell.angle_beta   90.00
_cell.angle_gamma   90.00
#
_symmetry.space_group_name_H-M   'P 1'
#
loop_
_entity.id
_entity.type
_entity.pdbx_description
1 polymer ?
#
loop_
_entity_poly.entity_id
_entity_poly.type
_entity_poly.pdbx_seq_one_letter_code
_entity_poly.pdbx_strand_id
1 'polypeptide(L)' 'MKILLNHAHPMGRSFAAKLPCGKIKAGSSEKEARTFDSPRDAISYFMPYALEGDHGAWNICYTLEDLL' A
#
# COMPACT_ATOMS: atom_id res chain seq x y z
N MET A 1 -7.44 1.11 -20.69
CA MET A 1 -6.92 -0.25 -20.49
C MET A 1 -6.54 -0.36 -19.01
N LYS A 2 -7.38 -0.99 -18.17
CA LYS A 2 -7.11 -1.10 -16.72
C LYS A 2 -6.33 -2.40 -16.50
N ILE A 3 -5.03 -2.27 -16.29
CA ILE A 3 -4.20 -3.40 -15.86
C ILE A 3 -4.59 -3.65 -14.40
N LEU A 4 -5.28 -4.78 -14.15
CA LEU A 4 -5.35 -5.35 -12.81
C LEU A 4 -3.92 -5.78 -12.45
N LEU A 5 -3.16 -4.91 -11.78
CA LEU A 5 -1.91 -5.30 -11.14
C LEU A 5 -2.25 -6.13 -9.91
N ASN A 6 -2.42 -7.42 -10.15
CA ASN A 6 -2.30 -8.40 -9.11
C ASN A 6 -0.84 -8.34 -8.61
N HIS A 7 -0.70 -8.04 -7.31
CA HIS A 7 0.31 -8.60 -6.41
C HIS A 7 1.77 -8.16 -6.61
N ALA A 8 2.29 -7.46 -5.59
CA ALA A 8 3.70 -7.24 -5.29
C ALA A 8 4.50 -6.59 -6.42
N HIS A 9 4.97 -5.35 -6.21
CA HIS A 9 6.01 -4.80 -7.08
C HIS A 9 7.23 -5.75 -7.00
N PRO A 10 7.65 -6.44 -8.08
CA PRO A 10 8.65 -7.51 -8.00
C PRO A 10 10.03 -7.05 -7.50
N MET A 11 10.25 -5.73 -7.36
CA MET A 11 11.49 -5.12 -6.90
C MET A 11 11.35 -4.23 -5.67
N GLY A 12 10.26 -4.34 -4.90
CA GLY A 12 10.07 -3.49 -3.73
C GLY A 12 9.24 -4.17 -2.66
N ARG A 13 9.73 -4.13 -1.42
CA ARG A 13 9.03 -4.59 -0.21
C ARG A 13 7.76 -3.78 0.04
N SER A 14 6.72 -4.00 -0.76
CA SER A 14 5.43 -3.30 -0.65
C SER A 14 4.29 -4.16 -1.19
N PHE A 15 3.27 -4.32 -0.37
CA PHE A 15 2.01 -5.00 -0.62
C PHE A 15 0.88 -4.01 -0.36
N ALA A 16 -0.06 -3.88 -1.30
CA ALA A 16 -1.31 -3.18 -1.09
C ALA A 16 -2.42 -3.92 -1.87
N ALA A 17 -3.58 -4.11 -1.25
CA ALA A 17 -4.72 -4.77 -1.85
C ALA A 17 -6.04 -4.19 -1.34
N LYS A 18 -7.04 -4.10 -2.21
CA LYS A 18 -8.42 -3.77 -1.84
C LYS A 18 -9.18 -5.06 -1.48
N LEU A 19 -9.73 -5.12 -0.28
CA LEU A 19 -10.50 -6.26 0.21
C LEU A 19 -11.95 -6.20 -0.30
N PRO A 20 -12.66 -7.34 -0.39
CA PRO A 20 -14.06 -7.37 -0.83
C PRO A 20 -15.00 -6.51 0.01
N CYS A 21 -14.67 -6.27 1.28
CA CYS A 21 -15.43 -5.40 2.19
C CYS A 21 -15.15 -3.89 2.00
N GLY A 22 -14.36 -3.52 1.00
CA GLY A 22 -14.02 -2.12 0.69
C GLY A 22 -12.78 -1.58 1.43
N LYS A 23 -12.32 -2.28 2.47
CA LYS A 23 -11.10 -1.95 3.22
C LYS A 23 -9.83 -2.14 2.41
N ILE A 24 -8.73 -1.57 2.86
CA ILE A 24 -7.40 -1.68 2.25
C ILE A 24 -6.49 -2.50 3.15
N LYS A 25 -5.72 -3.43 2.59
CA LYS A 25 -4.66 -4.16 3.29
C LYS A 25 -3.31 -3.73 2.72
N ALA A 26 -2.42 -3.11 3.50
CA ALA A 26 -1.15 -2.58 3.03
C ALA A 26 0.02 -2.75 4.01
N GLY A 27 1.23 -2.94 3.49
CA GLY A 27 2.47 -3.09 4.27
C GLY A 27 3.69 -3.48 3.44
N SER A 28 4.81 -3.75 4.09
CA SER A 28 6.08 -4.16 3.45
C SER A 28 6.01 -5.54 2.77
N SER A 29 5.07 -6.38 3.21
CA SER A 29 4.76 -7.71 2.71
C SER A 29 3.32 -8.08 3.07
N GLU A 30 2.77 -9.12 2.46
CA GLU A 30 1.41 -9.58 2.80
C GLU A 30 1.27 -10.01 4.28
N LYS A 31 2.34 -10.52 4.88
CA LYS A 31 2.39 -10.99 6.27
C LYS A 31 2.42 -9.83 7.28
N GLU A 32 3.13 -8.75 6.95
CA GLU A 32 3.25 -7.56 7.80
C GLU A 32 2.17 -6.51 7.51
N ALA A 33 1.38 -6.71 6.46
CA ALA A 33 0.36 -5.77 6.04
C ALA A 33 -0.80 -5.67 7.06
N ARG A 34 -1.24 -4.43 7.26
CA ARG A 34 -2.33 -4.05 8.16
C ARG A 34 -3.55 -3.64 7.35
N THR A 35 -4.72 -3.71 7.98
CA THR A 35 -5.98 -3.31 7.36
C THR A 35 -6.36 -1.89 7.76
N PHE A 36 -6.79 -1.09 6.80
CA PHE A 36 -7.21 0.30 6.90
C PHE A 36 -8.61 0.45 6.29
N ASP A 37 -9.37 1.45 6.75
CA ASP A 37 -10.73 1.66 6.25
C ASP A 37 -10.77 2.28 4.85
N SER A 38 -9.75 3.03 4.46
CA SER A 38 -9.60 3.61 3.12
C SER A 38 -8.13 3.70 2.66
N PRO A 39 -7.86 3.95 1.36
CA PRO A 39 -6.50 4.20 0.88
C PRO A 39 -5.86 5.42 1.55
N ARG A 40 -6.66 6.47 1.84
CA ARG A 40 -6.18 7.68 2.52
C ARG A 40 -5.69 7.41 3.94
N ASP A 41 -6.37 6.54 4.68
CA ASP A 41 -5.95 6.15 6.03
C ASP A 41 -4.62 5.38 5.99
N ALA A 42 -4.47 4.49 5.01
CA ALA A 42 -3.22 3.76 4.79
C ALA A 42 -2.07 4.71 4.42
N ILE A 43 -2.28 5.65 3.49
CA ILE A 43 -1.28 6.67 3.13
C ILE A 43 -0.91 7.51 4.36
N SER A 44 -1.90 7.94 5.14
CA SER A 44 -1.66 8.75 6.35
C SER A 44 -0.82 8.00 7.38
N TYR A 45 -0.95 6.67 7.46
CA TYR A 45 -0.12 5.82 8.30
C TYR A 45 1.32 5.67 7.78
N PHE A 46 1.52 5.47 6.48
CA PHE A 46 2.86 5.20 5.91
C PHE A 46 3.68 6.46 5.58
N MET A 47 3.03 7.59 5.30
CA MET A 47 3.70 8.82 4.87
C MET A 47 4.77 9.33 5.85
N PRO A 48 4.58 9.31 7.18
CA PRO A 48 5.63 9.74 8.11
C PRO A 48 6.93 8.93 7.94
N TYR A 49 6.83 7.61 7.81
CA TYR A 49 7.99 6.74 7.59
C TYR A 49 8.66 7.00 6.24
N ALA A 50 7.85 7.26 5.20
CA ALA A 50 8.37 7.62 3.88
C ALA A 50 9.17 8.94 3.93
N LEU A 51 8.66 9.94 4.65
CA LEU A 51 9.34 11.22 4.86
C LEU A 51 10.61 11.11 5.71
N GLU A 52 10.70 10.11 6.58
CA GLU A 52 11.91 9.75 7.34
C GLU A 52 12.94 8.94 6.53
N GLY A 53 12.62 8.59 5.29
CA GLY A 53 13.54 7.91 4.36
C GLY A 53 13.29 6.41 4.19
N ASP A 54 12.19 5.85 4.70
CA ASP A 54 11.83 4.46 4.44
C ASP A 54 11.31 4.31 3.00
N HIS A 55 12.15 3.77 2.11
CA HIS A 55 11.80 3.49 0.72
C HIS A 55 10.65 2.47 0.57
N GLY A 56 10.48 1.55 1.53
CA GLY A 56 9.35 0.64 1.55
C GLY A 56 8.03 1.37 1.77
N ALA A 57 8.02 2.31 2.72
CA ALA A 57 6.87 3.18 2.97
C ALA A 57 6.53 4.05 1.74
N TRP A 58 7.53 4.59 1.04
CA TRP A 58 7.31 5.28 -0.24
C TRP A 58 6.60 4.42 -1.27
N ASN A 59 7.09 3.20 -1.50
CA ASN A 59 6.49 2.29 -2.48
C ASN A 59 5.04 1.92 -2.09
N ILE A 60 4.76 1.77 -0.80
CA ILE A 60 3.41 1.53 -0.30
C ILE A 60 2.51 2.74 -0.60
N CYS A 61 2.95 3.96 -0.28
CA CYS A 61 2.19 5.19 -0.58
C CYS A 61 1.90 5.33 -2.08
N TYR A 62 2.89 5.14 -2.94
CA TYR A 62 2.68 5.17 -4.40
C TYR A 62 1.65 4.14 -4.87
N THR A 63 1.75 2.90 -4.37
CA THR A 63 0.79 1.85 -4.74
C THR A 63 -0.63 2.19 -4.27
N LEU A 64 -0.77 2.92 -3.16
CA LEU A 64 -2.06 3.32 -2.59
C LEU A 64 -2.70 4.52 -3.31
N GLU A 65 -1.89 5.43 -3.86
CA GLU A 65 -2.41 6.58 -4.63
C GLU A 65 -3.17 6.13 -5.89
N ASP A 66 -2.75 5.03 -6.52
CA ASP A 66 -3.46 4.42 -7.65
C ASP A 66 -4.84 3.84 -7.28
N LEU A 67 -5.13 3.69 -5.98
CA LEU A 67 -6.41 3.17 -5.46
C LEU A 67 -7.40 4.28 -5.05
N LEU A 68 -7.01 5.56 -5.14
CA LEU A 68 -7.86 6.73 -4.91
C LEU A 68 -8.82 7.01 -6.08
#